data_AF-A0A151TAU3-F1
#
_entry.id   AF-A0A151TAU3-F1
#
_cell.length_a   1.000
_cell.length_b   1.000
_cell.length_c   1.000
_cell.angle_alpha   90.00
_cell.angle_beta   90.00
_cell.angle_gamma   90.00
#
_symmetry.space_group_name_H-M   'P 1'
#
loop_
_entity.id
_entity.type
_entity.pdbx_description
1 polymer ?
#
loop_
_entity_poly.entity_id
_entity_poly.type
_entity_poly.pdbx_seq_one_letter_code
_entity_poly.pdbx_strand_id
1 'polypeptide(L)'
;MNSRLLERAAKLSSQLGEGSMTALPIVETQSGDVLAYIPTNVISITDGQIFLSADLFNAGMRPAINVGISVSKVGSAAQIKAMKQVAGKLKLELAQCAELEAFAQFASDLDKATQNQLARGQQLHELLKQSQSAPLTVEEQIINIYTGTNGYLDSLEIGQVRKF
;
A
#
# COMPACT_ATOMS: atom_id res chain seq x y z
N MET A 1 10.10 -16.29 -21.91
CA MET A 1 8.86 -16.05 -22.69
C MET A 1 8.16 -14.76 -22.25
N ASN A 2 8.16 -14.41 -20.96
CA ASN A 2 7.38 -13.27 -20.43
C ASN A 2 8.03 -11.88 -20.63
N SER A 3 9.36 -11.74 -20.75
CA SER A 3 9.96 -10.40 -20.84
C SER A 3 9.57 -9.66 -22.12
N ARG A 4 9.61 -10.33 -23.28
CA ARG A 4 9.16 -9.75 -24.56
C ARG A 4 7.71 -9.27 -24.55
N LEU A 5 6.86 -9.81 -23.68
CA LEU A 5 5.47 -9.35 -23.55
C LEU A 5 5.41 -8.06 -22.72
N LEU A 6 6.06 -8.05 -21.55
CA LEU A 6 6.00 -6.92 -20.61
C LEU A 6 6.85 -5.72 -21.07
N GLU A 7 7.95 -5.95 -21.77
CA GLU A 7 8.79 -4.90 -22.36
C GLU A 7 8.07 -4.06 -23.43
N ARG A 8 6.92 -4.51 -23.93
CA ARG A 8 6.07 -3.73 -24.84
C ARG A 8 5.24 -2.66 -24.13
N ALA A 9 5.07 -2.78 -22.82
CA ALA A 9 4.41 -1.76 -22.02
C ALA A 9 5.41 -0.64 -21.72
N ALA A 10 5.26 0.50 -22.41
CA ALA A 10 6.18 1.62 -22.30
C ALA A 10 5.47 2.97 -22.49
N LYS A 11 6.13 4.04 -22.07
CA LYS A 11 5.79 5.43 -22.40
C LYS A 11 6.62 5.86 -23.61
N LEU A 12 5.96 6.23 -24.70
CA LEU A 12 6.61 6.71 -25.91
C LEU A 12 7.13 8.15 -25.74
N SER A 13 8.17 8.48 -26.50
CA SER A 13 8.76 9.82 -26.56
C SER A 13 7.85 10.81 -27.31
N SER A 14 8.18 12.10 -27.21
CA SER A 14 7.47 13.18 -27.92
C SER A 14 7.50 13.02 -29.43
N GLN A 15 8.57 12.45 -29.99
CA GLN A 15 8.69 12.16 -31.43
C GLN A 15 7.73 11.06 -31.89
N LEU A 16 7.30 10.18 -30.99
CA LEU A 16 6.43 9.04 -31.25
C LEU A 16 4.99 9.29 -30.76
N GLY A 17 4.62 10.55 -30.48
CA GLY A 17 3.26 10.94 -30.13
C GLY A 17 2.87 10.72 -28.66
N GLU A 18 3.84 10.46 -27.78
CA GLU A 18 3.66 10.43 -26.33
C GLU A 18 2.66 9.39 -25.77
N GLY A 19 2.17 8.45 -26.57
CA GLY A 19 1.29 7.38 -26.10
C GLY A 19 1.94 6.50 -25.01
N SER A 20 1.12 5.79 -24.25
CA SER A 20 1.59 4.84 -23.25
C SER A 20 0.75 3.56 -23.23
N MET A 21 1.38 2.48 -22.79
CA MET A 21 0.73 1.22 -22.44
C MET A 21 1.22 0.80 -21.06
N THR A 22 0.30 0.60 -20.12
CA THR A 22 0.60 0.12 -18.76
C THR A 22 0.16 -1.33 -18.63
N ALA A 23 1.05 -2.22 -18.19
CA ALA A 23 0.76 -3.62 -17.96
C ALA A 23 0.62 -3.91 -16.46
N LEU A 24 -0.40 -4.70 -16.11
CA LEU A 24 -0.64 -5.19 -14.74
C LEU A 24 -0.68 -6.73 -14.77
N PRO A 25 0.49 -7.40 -14.82
CA PRO A 25 0.52 -8.86 -14.82
C PRO A 25 0.06 -9.42 -13.48
N ILE A 26 -0.72 -10.49 -13.51
CA ILE A 26 -1.17 -11.22 -12.32
C ILE A 26 -0.42 -12.56 -12.29
N VAL A 27 0.17 -12.86 -11.14
CA VAL A 27 0.89 -14.12 -10.88
C VAL A 27 0.31 -14.73 -9.62
N GLU A 28 -0.12 -15.99 -9.72
CA GLU A 28 -0.51 -16.78 -8.55
C GLU A 28 0.74 -17.36 -7.90
N THR A 29 0.87 -17.18 -6.59
CA THR A 29 1.91 -17.81 -5.77
C THR A 29 1.34 -19.02 -5.05
N GLN A 30 2.13 -20.08 -4.93
CA GLN A 30 1.75 -21.26 -4.16
C GLN A 30 2.19 -21.04 -2.71
N SER A 31 1.25 -21.14 -1.76
CA SER A 31 1.51 -20.93 -0.32
C SER A 31 2.20 -19.60 0.02
N GLY A 32 2.00 -18.57 -0.80
CA GLY A 32 2.65 -17.26 -0.61
C GLY A 32 4.14 -17.21 -0.97
N ASP A 33 4.70 -18.27 -1.59
CA ASP A 33 6.11 -18.30 -1.96
C ASP A 33 6.41 -17.38 -3.16
N VAL A 34 7.04 -16.25 -2.86
CA VAL A 34 7.51 -15.26 -3.85
C VAL A 34 8.89 -15.59 -4.43
N LEU A 35 9.61 -16.55 -3.84
CA LEU A 35 10.95 -16.96 -4.27
C LEU A 35 10.92 -18.07 -5.31
N ALA A 36 9.73 -18.63 -5.58
CA ALA A 36 9.53 -19.56 -6.67
C ALA A 36 9.98 -18.97 -8.03
N TYR A 37 10.34 -19.85 -8.96
CA TYR A 37 10.95 -19.47 -10.25
C TYR A 37 10.08 -18.49 -11.06
N ILE A 38 8.77 -18.75 -11.16
CA ILE A 38 7.85 -17.90 -11.95
C ILE A 38 7.68 -16.50 -11.34
N PRO A 39 7.30 -16.34 -10.05
CA PRO A 39 7.22 -15.04 -9.40
C PRO A 39 8.52 -14.24 -9.49
N THR A 40 9.66 -14.87 -9.18
CA THR A 40 10.98 -14.20 -9.21
C THR A 40 11.29 -13.65 -10.61
N ASN A 41 10.99 -14.42 -11.67
CA ASN A 41 11.18 -13.97 -13.03
C ASN A 41 10.27 -12.81 -13.43
N VAL A 42 9.02 -12.78 -12.96
CA VAL A 42 8.13 -11.66 -13.27
C VAL A 42 8.55 -10.41 -12.50
N ILE A 43 8.91 -10.54 -11.21
CA ILE A 43 9.41 -9.45 -10.37
C ILE A 43 10.67 -8.80 -10.95
N SER A 44 11.56 -9.61 -11.55
CA SER A 44 12.79 -9.09 -12.16
C SER A 44 12.53 -8.26 -13.42
N ILE A 45 11.40 -8.48 -14.12
CA ILE A 45 11.02 -7.76 -15.34
C ILE A 45 10.17 -6.53 -15.02
N THR A 46 9.26 -6.62 -14.04
CA THR A 46 8.32 -5.54 -13.73
C THR A 46 8.96 -4.37 -12.97
N ASP A 47 8.37 -3.19 -13.12
CA ASP A 47 8.76 -1.97 -12.39
C ASP A 47 8.26 -1.92 -10.94
N GLY A 48 7.73 -3.03 -10.42
CA GLY A 48 7.20 -3.13 -9.06
C GLY A 48 6.23 -4.28 -8.93
N GLN A 49 5.76 -4.50 -7.70
CA GLN A 49 4.79 -5.53 -7.39
C GLN A 49 3.83 -5.07 -6.30
N ILE A 50 2.59 -5.56 -6.40
CA ILE A 50 1.61 -5.53 -5.33
C ILE A 50 1.46 -6.97 -4.86
N PHE A 51 1.90 -7.27 -3.65
CA PHE A 51 1.77 -8.59 -3.06
C PHE A 51 0.51 -8.66 -2.20
N LEU A 52 -0.39 -9.58 -2.54
CA LEU A 52 -1.62 -9.82 -1.79
C LEU A 52 -1.41 -11.02 -0.85
N SER A 53 -1.58 -10.80 0.45
CA SER A 53 -1.41 -11.84 1.48
C SER A 53 -2.74 -12.45 1.89
N ALA A 54 -2.78 -13.79 1.99
CA ALA A 54 -3.93 -14.51 2.52
C ALA A 54 -4.18 -14.19 4.00
N ASP A 55 -3.12 -14.02 4.81
CA ASP A 55 -3.25 -13.71 6.23
C ASP A 55 -3.90 -12.35 6.45
N LEU A 56 -3.49 -11.33 5.67
CA LEU A 56 -4.11 -10.01 5.71
C LEU A 56 -5.58 -10.08 5.26
N PHE A 57 -5.88 -10.86 4.22
CA PHE A 57 -7.24 -11.04 3.75
C PHE A 57 -8.15 -11.68 4.81
N ASN A 58 -7.63 -12.70 5.51
CA ASN A 58 -8.33 -13.41 6.59
C ASN A 58 -8.49 -12.55 7.85
N ALA A 59 -7.53 -11.65 8.11
CA ALA A 59 -7.64 -10.62 9.15
C ALA A 59 -8.59 -9.46 8.79
N GLY A 60 -9.25 -9.52 7.63
CA GLY A 60 -10.22 -8.51 7.19
C GLY A 60 -9.61 -7.26 6.55
N MET A 61 -8.30 -7.26 6.25
CA MET A 61 -7.66 -6.22 5.44
C MET A 61 -7.96 -6.46 3.97
N ARG A 62 -8.74 -5.56 3.37
CA ARG A 62 -9.13 -5.62 1.96
C ARG A 62 -9.06 -4.20 1.38
N PRO A 63 -8.21 -3.93 0.37
CA PRO A 63 -7.34 -4.88 -0.33
C PRO A 63 -6.19 -5.39 0.56
N ALA A 64 -5.85 -6.67 0.42
CA ALA A 64 -4.92 -7.38 1.30
C ALA A 64 -3.44 -7.15 0.95
N ILE A 65 -3.06 -5.89 0.74
CA ILE A 65 -1.73 -5.51 0.26
C ILE A 65 -0.70 -5.61 1.39
N ASN A 66 0.32 -6.43 1.21
CA ASN A 66 1.48 -6.44 2.11
C ASN A 66 2.41 -5.27 1.75
N VAL A 67 2.41 -4.22 2.58
CA VAL A 67 3.18 -3.00 2.34
C VAL A 67 4.69 -3.21 2.43
N GLY A 68 5.15 -4.22 3.18
CA GLY A 68 6.58 -4.51 3.34
C GLY A 68 7.22 -5.16 2.11
N ILE A 69 6.46 -6.02 1.41
CA ILE A 69 6.94 -6.74 0.21
C ILE A 69 6.57 -6.00 -1.09
N SER A 70 5.48 -5.22 -1.07
CA SER A 70 5.02 -4.46 -2.23
C SER A 70 5.92 -3.25 -2.49
N VAL A 71 6.28 -3.02 -3.75
CA VAL A 71 7.16 -1.92 -4.13
C VAL A 71 6.75 -1.34 -5.49
N SER A 72 7.05 -0.07 -5.69
CA SER A 72 7.09 0.57 -7.00
C SER A 72 8.49 1.16 -7.20
N LYS A 73 9.21 0.73 -8.24
CA LYS A 73 10.53 1.24 -8.63
C LYS A 73 10.42 2.64 -9.24
N VAL A 74 9.28 2.99 -9.84
CA VAL A 74 8.98 4.35 -10.32
C VAL A 74 8.70 5.30 -9.15
N GLY A 75 8.05 4.79 -8.10
CA GLY A 75 7.84 5.51 -6.85
C GLY A 75 7.05 6.80 -7.01
N SER A 76 7.50 7.86 -6.32
CA SER A 76 6.78 9.14 -6.27
C SER A 76 6.73 9.91 -7.60
N ALA A 77 7.50 9.50 -8.62
CA ALA A 77 7.49 10.14 -9.94
C ALA A 77 6.18 9.93 -10.70
N ALA A 78 5.44 8.85 -10.38
CA ALA A 78 4.12 8.57 -10.95
C ALA A 78 2.96 9.22 -10.17
N GLN A 79 3.25 9.93 -9.08
CA GLN A 79 2.23 10.53 -8.21
C GLN A 79 2.08 12.02 -8.48
N ILE A 80 0.84 12.52 -8.41
CA ILE A 80 0.60 13.96 -8.38
C ILE A 80 1.15 14.57 -7.10
N LYS A 81 1.52 15.86 -7.15
CA LYS A 81 2.22 16.56 -6.06
C LYS A 81 1.49 16.45 -4.71
N ALA A 82 0.16 16.57 -4.71
CA ALA A 82 -0.65 16.47 -3.50
C ALA A 82 -0.61 15.05 -2.89
N MET A 83 -0.72 14.00 -3.70
CA MET A 83 -0.59 12.61 -3.24
C MET A 83 0.79 12.34 -2.64
N LYS A 84 1.85 12.86 -3.27
CA LYS A 84 3.23 12.69 -2.76
C LYS A 84 3.41 13.27 -1.35
N GLN A 85 2.78 14.40 -1.05
CA GLN A 85 2.86 15.04 0.27
C GLN A 85 2.23 14.18 1.37
N VAL A 86 1.07 13.56 1.09
CA VAL A 86 0.33 12.78 2.08
C VAL A 86 0.83 11.33 2.18
N ALA A 87 1.18 10.71 1.06
CA ALA A 87 1.61 9.31 1.00
C ALA A 87 2.97 9.06 1.65
N GLY A 88 3.88 10.05 1.63
CA GLY A 88 5.18 9.94 2.29
C GLY A 88 5.03 9.81 3.81
N LYS A 89 4.15 10.62 4.40
CA LYS A 89 3.85 10.58 5.84
C LYS A 89 3.12 9.29 6.21
N LEU A 90 2.14 8.86 5.41
CA LEU A 90 1.44 7.59 5.59
C LEU A 90 2.40 6.40 5.67
N LYS A 91 3.35 6.30 4.72
CA LYS A 91 4.32 5.20 4.69
C LYS A 91 5.19 5.17 5.95
N LEU A 92 5.61 6.34 6.44
CA LEU A 92 6.41 6.47 7.65
C LEU A 92 5.61 6.02 8.89
N GLU A 93 4.36 6.47 9.02
CA GLU A 93 3.51 6.13 10.16
C GLU A 93 3.18 4.64 10.21
N LEU A 94 2.87 4.01 9.07
CA LEU A 94 2.63 2.56 9.00
C LEU A 94 3.88 1.74 9.30
N ALA A 95 5.06 2.17 8.83
CA ALA A 95 6.32 1.48 9.14
C ALA A 95 6.63 1.53 10.64
N GLN A 96 6.49 2.72 11.25
CA GLN A 96 6.68 2.88 12.69
C GLN A 96 5.64 2.08 13.49
N CYS A 97 4.38 2.03 13.05
CA CYS A 97 3.37 1.19 13.69
C CYS A 97 3.77 -0.29 13.66
N ALA A 98 4.21 -0.81 12.51
CA ALA A 98 4.63 -2.20 12.39
C ALA A 98 5.83 -2.54 13.30
N GLU A 99 6.79 -1.62 13.43
CA GLU A 99 7.92 -1.77 14.37
C GLU A 99 7.44 -1.80 15.83
N LEU A 100 6.51 -0.92 16.20
CA LEU A 100 5.93 -0.87 17.54
C LEU A 100 5.04 -2.07 17.86
N GLU A 101 4.27 -2.58 16.90
CA GLU A 101 3.44 -3.77 17.07
C GLU A 101 4.31 -5.00 17.38
N ALA A 102 5.43 -5.16 16.67
CA ALA A 102 6.39 -6.21 16.94
C ALA A 102 7.00 -6.09 18.35
N PHE A 103 7.29 -4.86 18.82
CA PHE A 103 7.84 -4.63 20.15
C PHE A 103 6.79 -4.83 21.26
N ALA A 104 5.56 -4.37 21.03
CA ALA A 104 4.43 -4.46 21.95
C ALA A 104 4.04 -5.90 22.29
N GLN A 105 4.31 -6.86 21.40
CA GLN A 105 4.09 -8.29 21.69
C GLN A 105 4.95 -8.81 22.86
N PHE A 106 6.03 -8.12 23.21
CA PHE A 106 6.97 -8.54 24.26
C PHE A 106 6.99 -7.60 25.47
N ALA A 107 6.29 -6.46 25.42
CA ALA A 107 6.29 -5.46 26.48
C ALA A 107 4.97 -5.50 27.26
N SER A 108 5.04 -5.55 28.59
CA SER A 108 3.86 -5.54 29.47
C SER A 108 3.24 -4.16 29.63
N ASP A 109 4.06 -3.10 29.60
CA ASP A 109 3.62 -1.72 29.77
C ASP A 109 4.17 -0.87 28.61
N LEU A 110 3.25 -0.23 27.88
CA LEU A 110 3.57 0.74 26.85
C LEU A 110 3.29 2.13 27.38
N ASP A 111 4.21 3.06 27.16
CA ASP A 111 4.00 4.46 27.50
C ASP A 111 2.91 5.08 26.61
N LYS A 112 2.34 6.20 27.06
CA LYS A 112 1.19 6.84 26.39
C LYS A 112 1.51 7.25 24.94
N ALA A 113 2.75 7.62 24.64
CA ALA A 113 3.11 8.01 23.28
C ALA A 113 3.07 6.79 22.34
N THR A 114 3.63 5.66 22.77
CA THR A 114 3.58 4.40 22.01
C THR A 114 2.15 3.89 21.83
N GLN A 115 1.30 3.98 22.86
CA GLN A 115 -0.11 3.61 22.76
C GLN A 115 -0.85 4.45 21.71
N ASN A 116 -0.65 5.77 21.73
CA ASN A 116 -1.28 6.66 20.75
C ASN A 116 -0.79 6.37 19.32
N GLN A 117 0.50 6.06 19.16
CA GLN A 117 1.07 5.76 17.86
C GLN A 117 0.54 4.44 17.27
N LEU A 118 0.40 3.41 18.11
CA LEU A 118 -0.26 2.15 17.74
C LEU A 118 -1.72 2.37 17.36
N ALA A 119 -2.47 3.14 18.17
CA ALA A 119 -3.87 3.45 17.89
C ALA A 119 -4.03 4.17 16.55
N ARG A 120 -3.17 5.15 16.26
CA ARG A 120 -3.18 5.84 14.96
C ARG A 120 -2.85 4.88 13.82
N GLY A 121 -1.85 4.01 13.96
CA GLY A 121 -1.53 3.04 12.94
C GLY A 121 -2.68 2.08 12.65
N GLN A 122 -3.40 1.63 13.67
CA GLN A 122 -4.61 0.82 13.52
C GLN A 122 -5.73 1.57 12.78
N GLN A 123 -5.94 2.85 13.10
CA GLN A 123 -6.91 3.69 12.38
C GLN A 123 -6.51 3.90 10.91
N LEU A 124 -5.22 4.10 10.62
CA LEU A 124 -4.70 4.21 9.25
C LEU A 124 -4.89 2.89 8.48
N HIS A 125 -4.67 1.74 9.13
CA HIS A 125 -4.96 0.44 8.53
C HIS A 125 -6.44 0.31 8.18
N GLU A 126 -7.34 0.73 9.08
CA GLU A 126 -8.79 0.69 8.85
C GLU A 126 -9.22 1.63 7.71
N LEU A 127 -8.64 2.83 7.66
CA LEU A 127 -8.86 3.85 6.62
C LEU A 127 -8.47 3.33 5.22
N LEU A 128 -7.41 2.53 5.13
CA LEU A 128 -6.95 1.95 3.85
C LEU A 128 -7.81 0.78 3.36
N LYS A 129 -8.76 0.30 4.16
CA LYS A 129 -9.66 -0.77 3.72
C LYS A 129 -10.71 -0.21 2.77
N GLN A 130 -10.82 -0.80 1.59
CA GLN A 130 -11.73 -0.40 0.54
C GLN A 130 -12.57 -1.58 0.03
N SER A 131 -13.86 -1.32 -0.19
CA SER A 131 -14.79 -2.32 -0.77
C SER A 131 -14.53 -2.52 -2.26
N GLN A 132 -14.83 -3.73 -2.75
CA GLN A 132 -14.74 -4.02 -4.19
C GLN A 132 -15.72 -3.17 -4.98
N SER A 133 -15.32 -2.76 -6.19
CA SER A 133 -16.15 -1.97 -7.13
C SER A 133 -16.57 -0.58 -6.64
N ALA A 134 -15.89 -0.05 -5.61
CA ALA A 134 -16.08 1.31 -5.13
C ALA A 134 -14.76 2.11 -5.19
N PRO A 135 -14.21 2.38 -6.39
CA PRO A 135 -12.99 3.17 -6.54
C PRO A 135 -13.22 4.61 -6.05
N LEU A 136 -12.29 5.13 -5.26
CA LEU A 136 -12.26 6.53 -4.85
C LEU A 136 -11.54 7.38 -5.91
N THR A 137 -11.97 8.62 -6.11
CA THR A 137 -11.21 9.56 -6.93
C THR A 137 -9.89 9.93 -6.25
N VAL A 138 -8.94 10.48 -7.00
CA VAL A 138 -7.62 10.81 -6.41
C VAL A 138 -7.74 11.90 -5.35
N GLU A 139 -8.68 12.83 -5.51
CA GLU A 139 -8.97 13.91 -4.55
C GLU A 139 -9.52 13.35 -3.25
N GLU A 140 -10.47 12.41 -3.32
CA GLU A 140 -11.03 11.71 -2.16
C GLU A 140 -9.94 10.91 -1.44
N GLN A 141 -9.10 10.19 -2.18
CA GLN A 141 -7.98 9.45 -1.59
C GLN A 141 -7.01 10.38 -0.84
N ILE A 142 -6.68 11.54 -1.42
CA ILE A 142 -5.79 12.51 -0.80
C ILE A 142 -6.39 13.04 0.50
N ILE A 143 -7.67 13.43 0.49
CA ILE A 143 -8.36 13.96 1.67
C ILE A 143 -8.40 12.88 2.77
N ASN A 144 -8.74 11.64 2.43
CA ASN A 144 -8.77 10.53 3.39
C ASN A 144 -7.39 10.30 4.03
N ILE A 145 -6.33 10.22 3.23
CA ILE A 145 -4.97 10.03 3.77
C ILE A 145 -4.55 11.25 4.61
N TYR A 146 -4.92 12.46 4.19
CA TYR A 146 -4.62 13.68 4.92
C TYR A 146 -5.32 13.72 6.29
N THR A 147 -6.59 13.28 6.39
CA THR A 147 -7.32 13.27 7.65
C THR A 147 -6.71 12.27 8.63
N GLY A 148 -6.36 11.08 8.17
CA GLY A 148 -5.70 10.06 8.99
C GLY A 148 -4.31 10.49 9.47
N THR A 149 -3.43 10.91 8.56
CA THR A 149 -2.03 11.22 8.90
C THR A 149 -1.87 12.49 9.76
N ASN A 150 -2.84 13.39 9.78
CA ASN A 150 -2.80 14.60 10.61
C ASN A 150 -3.58 14.47 11.93
N GLY A 151 -4.04 13.27 12.27
CA GLY A 151 -4.67 12.99 13.56
C GLY A 151 -6.11 13.48 13.69
N TYR A 152 -6.78 13.82 12.59
CA TYR A 152 -8.20 14.19 12.63
C TYR A 152 -9.10 12.99 12.96
N LEU A 153 -8.57 11.77 12.86
CA LEU A 153 -9.25 10.53 13.22
C LEU A 153 -8.91 10.06 14.64
N ASP A 154 -7.99 10.71 15.35
CA ASP A 154 -7.47 10.22 16.64
C ASP A 154 -8.57 10.07 17.72
N SER A 155 -9.64 10.89 17.65
CA SER A 155 -10.77 10.83 18.58
C SER A 155 -11.80 9.75 18.25
N LEU A 156 -11.69 9.08 17.10
CA LEU A 156 -12.64 8.08 16.66
C LEU A 156 -12.24 6.68 17.14
N GLU A 157 -13.24 5.90 17.55
CA GLU A 157 -13.03 4.47 17.74
C GLU A 157 -12.80 3.79 16.38
N ILE A 158 -12.01 2.71 16.34
CA ILE A 158 -11.64 2.01 15.09
C ILE A 158 -12.86 1.66 14.25
N GLY A 159 -13.96 1.19 14.88
CA GLY A 159 -15.20 0.84 14.18
C GLY A 159 -15.95 2.01 13.51
N GLN A 160 -15.58 3.25 13.85
CA GLN A 160 -16.16 4.47 13.29
C GLN A 160 -15.37 5.00 12.09
N VAL A 161 -14.10 4.62 11.95
CA VAL A 161 -13.18 5.16 10.93
C VAL A 161 -13.72 5.00 9.51
N ARG A 162 -14.29 3.83 9.16
CA ARG A 162 -14.82 3.61 7.79
C ARG A 162 -16.10 4.36 7.47
N LYS A 163 -16.82 4.84 8.49
CA LYS A 163 -18.10 5.56 8.33
C LYS A 163 -17.91 7.07 8.25
N PHE A 164 -16.76 7.56 8.73
CA PHE A 164 -16.35 8.95 8.67
C PHE A 164 -15.95 9.31 7.24
#